data_AF-A0A9W8IPS7-F1
#
_entry.id   AF-A0A9W8IPS7-F1
#
_cell.length_a   1.000
_cell.length_b   1.000
_cell.length_c   1.000
_cell.angle_alpha   90.00
_cell.angle_beta   90.00
_cell.angle_gamma   90.00
#
_symmetry.space_group_name_H-M   'P 1'
#
loop_
_entity.id
_entity.type
_entity.pdbx_description
1 polymer ?
#
loop_
_entity_poly.entity_id
_entity_poly.type
_entity_poly.pdbx_seq_one_letter_code
_entity_poly.pdbx_strand_id
1 'polypeptide(L)'
;MIPKPSILDVASLCSLVFRKGAILHDLMALPVTWSNLKHLDFHGYPSTSTKVLNENKALQILKACPNLVSCSFAMNDSGSALIPLTPPITLRFLKEMALRPYAWHVTKNFASSLNLPHLHKLSIQSTSGSSCSPRNYEDSGLCEFIERFGSTLRNVAFQHITITQDALLQCLPNLPNVVSLTLFDAFWATVYGDCARIDGDLFRSLTPRLDESDAPDYSQIRGGYLHCPMMEELGLSSTFGGGALEEEALVDFIEARRTVDLQRRDTDRVRTAARLKRVTCSVYWLRTLDVMEELRRRGVDVEGFFFKCQ
;
A
#
# COMPACT_ATOMS: atom_id res chain seq x y z
N MET A 1 -2.87 -30.96 -23.15
CA MET A 1 -3.48 -30.28 -24.31
C MET A 1 -4.82 -29.71 -23.86
N ILE A 2 -5.05 -28.41 -24.01
CA ILE A 2 -6.34 -27.79 -23.68
C ILE A 2 -7.32 -28.10 -24.83
N PRO A 3 -8.47 -28.74 -24.59
CA PRO A 3 -9.43 -29.06 -25.63
C PRO A 3 -9.97 -27.77 -26.27
N LYS A 4 -10.13 -27.78 -27.59
CA LYS A 4 -10.79 -26.70 -28.34
C LYS A 4 -12.27 -27.08 -28.58
N PRO A 5 -13.21 -26.12 -28.48
CA PRO A 5 -13.02 -24.71 -28.14
C PRO A 5 -12.76 -24.50 -26.64
N SER A 6 -11.80 -23.64 -26.32
CA SER A 6 -11.53 -23.24 -24.93
C SER A 6 -12.23 -21.94 -24.62
N ILE A 7 -12.85 -21.83 -23.44
CA ILE A 7 -13.43 -20.58 -22.93
C ILE A 7 -12.40 -19.43 -22.85
N LEU A 8 -11.11 -19.76 -22.84
CA LEU A 8 -10.00 -18.80 -22.82
C LEU A 8 -9.79 -18.09 -24.16
N ASP A 9 -10.26 -18.68 -25.27
CA ASP A 9 -10.06 -18.19 -26.64
C ASP A 9 -11.17 -17.21 -27.08
N VAL A 10 -12.09 -16.87 -26.18
CA VAL A 10 -13.22 -15.99 -26.50
C VAL A 10 -12.74 -14.53 -26.55
N ALA A 11 -12.92 -13.87 -27.70
CA ALA A 11 -12.49 -12.48 -27.91
C ALA A 11 -13.09 -11.48 -26.91
N SER A 12 -14.25 -11.78 -26.32
CA SER A 12 -14.91 -10.96 -25.30
C SER A 12 -14.34 -11.12 -23.89
N LEU A 13 -13.36 -12.01 -23.68
CA LEU A 13 -12.76 -12.21 -22.37
C LEU A 13 -11.94 -10.97 -21.96
N CYS A 14 -12.46 -10.22 -21.00
CA CYS A 14 -11.82 -8.99 -20.49
C CYS A 14 -11.40 -9.07 -19.02
N SER A 15 -11.74 -10.16 -18.32
CA SER A 15 -11.43 -10.35 -16.91
C SER A 15 -11.01 -11.79 -16.67
N LEU A 16 -9.92 -11.99 -15.94
CA LEU A 16 -9.38 -13.31 -15.69
C LEU A 16 -8.84 -13.40 -14.26
N VAL A 17 -9.32 -14.42 -13.53
CA VAL A 17 -8.92 -14.67 -12.15
C VAL A 17 -8.42 -16.10 -12.04
N PHE A 18 -7.16 -16.25 -11.63
CA PHE A 18 -6.53 -17.53 -11.34
C PHE A 18 -6.28 -17.63 -9.85
N ARG A 19 -7.00 -18.54 -9.20
CA ARG A 19 -6.74 -18.89 -7.81
C ARG A 19 -5.43 -19.67 -7.69
N LYS A 20 -4.84 -19.61 -6.49
CA LYS A 20 -3.60 -20.34 -6.19
C LYS A 20 -3.81 -21.82 -6.49
N GLY A 21 -2.92 -22.40 -7.30
CA GLY A 21 -3.01 -23.82 -7.68
C GLY A 21 -3.92 -24.13 -8.87
N ALA A 22 -4.64 -23.15 -9.43
CA ALA A 22 -5.57 -23.41 -10.53
C ALA A 22 -4.87 -23.70 -11.87
N ILE A 23 -3.63 -23.23 -12.06
CA ILE A 23 -2.86 -23.46 -13.29
C ILE A 23 -1.51 -24.13 -13.00
N LEU A 24 -1.22 -25.18 -13.76
CA LEU A 24 0.07 -25.89 -13.74
C LEU A 24 0.96 -25.48 -14.92
N HIS A 25 0.37 -24.92 -15.96
CA HIS A 25 1.05 -24.48 -17.18
C HIS A 25 1.54 -23.05 -17.05
N ASP A 26 2.47 -22.66 -17.92
CA ASP A 26 2.91 -21.27 -18.00
C ASP A 26 1.73 -20.37 -18.34
N LEU A 27 1.51 -19.32 -17.54
CA LEU A 27 0.43 -18.36 -17.70
C LEU A 27 0.42 -17.79 -19.12
N MET A 28 1.60 -17.45 -19.68
CA MET A 28 1.71 -16.88 -21.03
C MET A 28 1.48 -17.90 -22.16
N ALA A 29 1.45 -19.19 -21.85
CA ALA A 29 1.14 -20.24 -22.84
C ALA A 29 -0.36 -20.52 -22.97
N LEU A 30 -1.21 -19.85 -22.17
CA LEU A 30 -2.65 -19.98 -22.28
C LEU A 30 -3.15 -19.28 -23.56
N PRO A 31 -4.14 -19.86 -24.26
CA PRO A 31 -4.70 -19.30 -25.49
C PRO A 31 -5.65 -18.15 -25.16
N VAL A 32 -5.14 -17.09 -24.54
CA VAL A 32 -5.88 -15.90 -24.12
C VAL A 32 -5.52 -14.75 -25.05
N THR A 33 -6.52 -13.99 -25.47
CA THR A 33 -6.29 -12.71 -26.16
C THR A 33 -5.89 -11.65 -25.14
N TRP A 34 -4.63 -11.66 -24.70
CA TRP A 34 -4.09 -10.81 -23.63
C TRP A 34 -4.35 -9.31 -23.84
N SER A 35 -4.37 -8.87 -25.10
CA SER A 35 -4.65 -7.47 -25.46
C SER A 35 -6.04 -6.98 -25.05
N ASN A 36 -7.02 -7.90 -24.88
CA ASN A 36 -8.39 -7.54 -24.53
C ASN A 36 -8.63 -7.52 -23.02
N LEU A 37 -7.67 -8.01 -22.23
CA LEU A 37 -7.81 -8.05 -20.78
C LEU A 37 -7.78 -6.65 -20.17
N LYS A 38 -8.79 -6.39 -19.35
CA LYS A 38 -8.92 -5.21 -18.47
C LYS A 38 -8.63 -5.55 -17.02
N HIS A 39 -8.87 -6.79 -16.61
CA HIS A 39 -8.67 -7.23 -15.24
C HIS A 39 -7.92 -8.56 -15.21
N LEU A 40 -6.83 -8.61 -14.44
CA LEU A 40 -6.05 -9.82 -14.25
C LEU A 40 -5.70 -10.01 -12.77
N ASP A 41 -6.18 -11.10 -12.17
CA ASP A 41 -5.83 -11.46 -10.80
C ASP A 41 -5.21 -12.86 -10.78
N PHE A 42 -3.92 -12.95 -10.46
CA PHE A 42 -3.16 -14.19 -10.45
C PHE A 42 -2.60 -14.46 -9.05
N HIS A 43 -3.12 -15.49 -8.39
CA HIS A 43 -2.78 -15.85 -7.00
C HIS A 43 -1.61 -16.83 -6.89
N GLY A 44 -0.79 -16.93 -7.93
CA GLY A 44 0.42 -17.74 -7.93
C GLY A 44 0.21 -19.17 -8.42
N TYR A 45 1.31 -19.78 -8.83
CA TYR A 45 1.35 -21.20 -9.15
C TYR A 45 1.21 -22.06 -7.88
N PRO A 46 0.77 -23.33 -7.99
CA PRO A 46 0.87 -24.26 -6.87
C PRO A 46 2.34 -24.43 -6.45
N SER A 47 2.57 -24.72 -5.17
CA SER A 47 3.93 -24.92 -4.61
C SER A 47 4.71 -26.07 -5.26
N THR A 48 4.00 -26.99 -5.91
CA THR A 48 4.59 -28.12 -6.66
C THR A 48 4.95 -27.76 -8.10
N SER A 49 4.60 -26.56 -8.59
CA SER A 49 4.89 -26.16 -9.96
C SER A 49 6.35 -25.78 -10.14
N THR A 50 6.95 -26.22 -11.24
CA THR A 50 8.25 -25.72 -11.71
C THR A 50 8.13 -24.34 -12.37
N LYS A 51 6.91 -23.82 -12.55
CA LYS A 51 6.66 -22.50 -13.10
C LYS A 51 6.75 -21.45 -12.01
N VAL A 52 7.43 -20.38 -12.39
CA VAL A 52 7.65 -19.21 -11.57
C VAL A 52 7.02 -18.00 -12.24
N LEU A 53 6.39 -17.15 -11.45
CA LEU A 53 6.09 -15.76 -11.78
C LEU A 53 7.01 -14.88 -10.91
N ASN A 54 8.00 -14.28 -11.57
CA ASN A 54 8.84 -13.22 -11.03
C ASN A 54 8.52 -11.89 -11.71
N GLU A 55 9.20 -10.82 -11.31
CA GLU A 55 9.03 -9.47 -11.83
C GLU A 55 9.21 -9.40 -13.35
N ASN A 56 10.22 -10.07 -13.91
CA ASN A 56 10.47 -10.07 -15.36
C ASN A 56 9.30 -10.67 -16.14
N LYS A 57 8.72 -11.77 -15.66
CA LYS A 57 7.51 -12.35 -16.25
C LYS A 57 6.28 -11.48 -16.04
N ALA A 58 6.17 -10.82 -14.88
CA ALA A 58 5.11 -9.83 -14.66
C ALA A 58 5.20 -8.69 -15.69
N LEU A 59 6.40 -8.17 -15.99
CA LEU A 59 6.59 -7.18 -17.06
C LEU A 59 6.17 -7.71 -18.43
N GLN A 60 6.48 -8.96 -18.76
CA GLN A 60 6.05 -9.58 -20.03
C GLN A 60 4.51 -9.65 -20.14
N ILE A 61 3.83 -10.03 -19.05
CA ILE A 61 2.36 -10.08 -19.00
C ILE A 61 1.78 -8.68 -19.14
N LEU A 62 2.31 -7.70 -18.39
CA LEU A 62 1.89 -6.31 -18.48
C LEU A 62 2.06 -5.75 -19.89
N LYS A 63 3.17 -6.05 -20.57
CA LYS A 63 3.41 -5.68 -21.97
C LYS A 63 2.39 -6.29 -22.92
N ALA A 64 1.92 -7.52 -22.64
CA ALA A 64 0.89 -8.18 -23.44
C ALA A 64 -0.53 -7.67 -23.17
N CYS A 65 -0.75 -6.93 -22.07
CA CYS A 65 -2.05 -6.42 -21.64
C CYS A 65 -2.12 -4.87 -21.64
N PRO A 66 -2.03 -4.20 -22.80
CA PRO A 66 -2.04 -2.73 -22.86
C PRO A 66 -3.34 -2.07 -22.36
N ASN A 67 -4.46 -2.82 -22.32
CA ASN A 67 -5.78 -2.33 -21.92
C ASN A 67 -6.12 -2.60 -20.44
N LEU A 68 -5.13 -3.01 -19.65
CA LEU A 68 -5.32 -3.39 -18.26
C LEU A 68 -5.75 -2.18 -17.41
N VAL A 69 -6.82 -2.36 -16.65
CA VAL A 69 -7.39 -1.40 -15.69
C VAL A 69 -7.03 -1.77 -14.26
N SER A 70 -7.02 -3.06 -13.94
CA SER A 70 -6.52 -3.55 -12.66
C SER A 70 -5.72 -4.83 -12.80
N CYS A 71 -4.69 -4.97 -11.96
CA CYS A 71 -3.93 -6.21 -11.85
C CYS A 71 -3.54 -6.59 -10.43
N SER A 72 -3.44 -7.89 -10.20
CA SER A 72 -2.96 -8.48 -8.96
C SER A 72 -2.05 -9.66 -9.28
N PHE A 73 -0.81 -9.64 -8.78
CA PHE A 73 0.17 -10.69 -9.02
C PHE A 73 0.73 -11.22 -7.71
N ALA A 74 0.52 -12.50 -7.44
CA ALA A 74 1.30 -13.24 -6.45
C ALA A 74 2.52 -13.88 -7.12
N MET A 75 3.68 -13.38 -6.74
CA MET A 75 4.97 -13.87 -7.20
C MET A 75 5.41 -14.98 -6.25
N ASN A 76 6.04 -16.02 -6.80
CA ASN A 76 6.50 -17.19 -6.06
C ASN A 76 8.03 -17.35 -6.11
N ASP A 77 8.74 -16.33 -6.57
CA ASP A 77 10.18 -16.27 -6.59
C ASP A 77 10.63 -14.81 -6.39
N SER A 78 11.67 -14.63 -5.59
CA SER A 78 12.44 -13.40 -5.53
C SER A 78 13.30 -13.35 -6.77
N GLY A 79 13.03 -12.43 -7.70
CA GLY A 79 13.93 -12.19 -8.81
C GLY A 79 15.34 -11.84 -8.31
N SER A 80 16.25 -12.82 -8.26
CA SER A 80 17.69 -12.53 -8.18
C SER A 80 18.23 -12.03 -9.53
N ALA A 81 17.44 -12.18 -10.58
CA ALA A 81 17.75 -11.70 -11.91
C ALA A 81 17.54 -10.18 -11.96
N LEU A 82 18.61 -9.47 -12.32
CA LEU A 82 18.57 -8.06 -12.69
C LEU A 82 17.39 -7.81 -13.65
N ILE A 83 16.58 -6.80 -13.35
CA ILE A 83 15.52 -6.35 -14.26
C ILE A 83 16.21 -5.71 -15.46
N PRO A 84 16.03 -6.24 -16.69
CA PRO A 84 16.70 -5.70 -17.85
C PRO A 84 16.24 -4.27 -18.12
N LEU A 85 17.21 -3.39 -18.39
CA LEU A 85 16.97 -2.01 -18.80
C LEU A 85 16.27 -2.01 -20.15
N THR A 86 14.94 -1.99 -20.11
CA THR A 86 14.07 -1.91 -21.30
C THR A 86 13.28 -0.61 -21.26
N PRO A 87 12.80 -0.10 -22.42
CA PRO A 87 11.92 1.05 -22.43
C PRO A 87 10.71 0.83 -21.52
N PRO A 88 10.34 1.80 -20.67
CA PRO A 88 9.24 1.64 -19.74
C PRO A 88 7.93 1.25 -20.43
N ILE A 89 7.25 0.24 -19.90
CA ILE A 89 5.95 -0.20 -20.38
C ILE A 89 4.91 0.82 -19.92
N THR A 90 4.20 1.42 -20.87
CA THR A 90 3.13 2.38 -20.54
C THR A 90 1.78 1.66 -20.48
N LEU A 91 1.13 1.73 -19.31
CA LEU A 91 -0.21 1.18 -19.09
C LEU A 91 -1.18 2.33 -18.81
N ARG A 92 -1.74 2.89 -19.88
CA ARG A 92 -2.53 4.13 -19.83
C ARG A 92 -3.84 4.00 -19.07
N PHE A 93 -4.35 2.78 -18.90
CA PHE A 93 -5.64 2.55 -18.27
C PHE A 93 -5.52 1.96 -16.86
N LEU A 94 -4.31 1.62 -16.42
CA LEU A 94 -4.11 0.92 -15.15
C LEU A 94 -4.35 1.88 -13.98
N LYS A 95 -5.37 1.55 -13.18
CA LYS A 95 -5.80 2.31 -12.01
C LYS A 95 -5.45 1.62 -10.70
N GLU A 96 -5.41 0.29 -10.70
CA GLU A 96 -5.16 -0.52 -9.51
C GLU A 96 -4.06 -1.56 -9.76
N MET A 97 -3.07 -1.58 -8.88
CA MET A 97 -2.01 -2.59 -8.88
C MET A 97 -1.85 -3.19 -7.49
N ALA A 98 -1.92 -4.52 -7.43
CA ALA A 98 -1.54 -5.29 -6.25
C ALA A 98 -0.37 -6.21 -6.56
N LEU A 99 0.70 -6.11 -5.79
CA LEU A 99 1.87 -6.97 -5.87
C LEU A 99 1.97 -7.76 -4.59
N ARG A 100 2.14 -9.08 -4.73
CA ARG A 100 2.34 -9.97 -3.61
C ARG A 100 3.67 -10.71 -3.77
N PRO A 101 4.79 -10.08 -3.42
CA PRO A 101 6.10 -10.70 -3.56
C PRO A 101 6.20 -11.92 -2.64
N TYR A 102 6.94 -12.94 -3.07
CA TYR A 102 7.24 -14.07 -2.19
C TYR A 102 8.24 -13.68 -1.10
N ALA A 103 9.27 -12.91 -1.46
CA ALA A 103 10.39 -12.59 -0.57
C ALA A 103 10.25 -11.21 0.10
N TRP A 104 9.03 -10.81 0.47
CA TRP A 104 8.71 -9.54 1.14
C TRP A 104 8.90 -8.26 0.32
N HIS A 105 9.90 -8.22 -0.54
CA HIS A 105 10.28 -7.03 -1.27
C HIS A 105 9.97 -7.19 -2.75
N VAL A 106 9.51 -6.09 -3.35
CA VAL A 106 9.57 -5.93 -4.79
C VAL A 106 10.99 -5.52 -5.15
N THR A 107 11.55 -6.13 -6.20
CA THR A 107 12.89 -5.79 -6.68
C THR A 107 12.98 -4.32 -7.12
N LYS A 108 14.05 -3.64 -6.69
CA LYS A 108 14.37 -2.28 -7.16
C LYS A 108 14.52 -2.29 -8.68
N ASN A 109 14.10 -1.21 -9.34
CA ASN A 109 13.96 -1.02 -10.78
C ASN A 109 12.70 -1.65 -11.41
N PHE A 110 11.84 -2.29 -10.62
CA PHE A 110 10.56 -2.76 -11.16
C PHE A 110 9.64 -1.58 -11.47
N ALA A 111 9.57 -0.58 -10.58
CA ALA A 111 8.81 0.63 -10.83
C ALA A 111 9.38 1.44 -12.00
N SER A 112 10.71 1.46 -12.16
CA SER A 112 11.34 2.18 -13.28
C SER A 112 11.02 1.64 -14.66
N SER A 113 10.67 0.35 -14.74
CA SER A 113 10.25 -0.32 -15.96
C SER A 113 8.79 -0.02 -16.36
N LEU A 114 8.09 0.82 -15.59
CA LEU A 114 6.67 1.12 -15.76
C LEU A 114 6.40 2.62 -15.90
N ASN A 115 5.39 2.95 -16.70
CA ASN A 115 4.78 4.27 -16.75
C ASN A 115 3.27 4.14 -16.52
N LEU A 116 2.82 4.58 -15.35
CA LEU A 116 1.47 4.33 -14.81
C LEU A 116 0.76 5.65 -14.47
N PRO A 117 0.44 6.49 -15.48
CA PRO A 117 -0.01 7.87 -15.26
C PRO A 117 -1.37 7.99 -14.53
N HIS A 118 -2.13 6.90 -14.46
CA HIS A 118 -3.46 6.86 -13.83
C HIS A 118 -3.54 5.89 -12.64
N LEU A 119 -2.39 5.47 -12.10
CA LEU A 119 -2.37 4.59 -10.94
C LEU A 119 -2.87 5.35 -9.70
N HIS A 120 -4.00 4.93 -9.16
CA HIS A 120 -4.59 5.54 -7.97
C HIS A 120 -4.61 4.60 -6.77
N LYS A 121 -4.43 3.29 -6.99
CA LYS A 121 -4.40 2.30 -5.92
C LYS A 121 -3.20 1.37 -6.06
N LEU A 122 -2.40 1.32 -5.00
CA LEU A 122 -1.24 0.45 -4.88
C LEU A 122 -1.35 -0.39 -3.62
N SER A 123 -1.18 -1.71 -3.75
CA SER A 123 -1.08 -2.63 -2.64
C SER A 123 0.16 -3.50 -2.79
N ILE A 124 1.07 -3.49 -1.81
CA ILE A 124 2.25 -4.37 -1.80
C ILE A 124 2.24 -5.19 -0.52
N GLN A 125 1.90 -6.48 -0.65
CA GLN A 125 1.73 -7.37 0.49
C GLN A 125 2.33 -8.74 0.22
N SER A 126 3.37 -9.11 0.96
CA SER A 126 3.91 -10.47 0.91
C SER A 126 2.89 -11.52 1.33
N THR A 127 2.96 -12.66 0.64
CA THR A 127 2.17 -13.86 0.97
C THR A 127 2.98 -14.94 1.68
N SER A 128 4.28 -14.72 1.87
CA SER A 128 5.17 -15.68 2.53
C SER A 128 5.19 -15.48 4.04
N GLY A 129 5.60 -16.52 4.78
CA GLY A 129 5.97 -16.44 6.19
C GLY A 129 7.48 -16.55 6.42
N SER A 130 8.29 -16.34 5.38
CA SER A 130 9.76 -16.43 5.48
C SER A 130 10.36 -15.27 6.28
N SER A 131 11.66 -15.33 6.54
CA SER A 131 12.40 -14.22 7.13
C SER A 131 12.34 -12.96 6.26
N CYS A 132 12.29 -11.79 6.91
CA CYS A 132 12.30 -10.49 6.28
C CYS A 132 13.50 -9.68 6.81
N SER A 133 14.23 -9.03 5.91
CA SER A 133 15.26 -8.05 6.25
C SER A 133 14.79 -6.68 5.77
N PRO A 134 14.46 -5.75 6.67
CA PRO A 134 13.98 -4.42 6.29
C PRO A 134 14.96 -3.73 5.35
N ARG A 135 14.44 -3.03 4.34
CA ARG A 135 15.26 -2.27 3.40
C ARG A 135 15.24 -0.78 3.69
N ASN A 136 16.39 -0.15 3.48
CA ASN A 136 16.50 1.30 3.45
C ASN A 136 15.75 1.86 2.24
N TYR A 137 15.56 3.19 2.23
CA TYR A 137 14.77 3.89 1.23
C TYR A 137 15.30 3.62 -0.19
N GLU A 138 16.63 3.67 -0.35
CA GLU A 138 17.29 3.52 -1.64
C GLU A 138 17.17 2.10 -2.20
N ASP A 139 17.11 1.08 -1.36
CA ASP A 139 17.13 -0.34 -1.79
C ASP A 139 15.74 -0.97 -1.91
N SER A 140 14.71 -0.22 -1.51
CA SER A 140 13.34 -0.67 -1.44
C SER A 140 12.59 -0.39 -2.74
N GLY A 141 12.17 -1.44 -3.44
CA GLY A 141 11.27 -1.29 -4.59
C GLY A 141 9.94 -0.64 -4.19
N LEU A 142 9.45 -0.85 -2.96
CA LEU A 142 8.27 -0.14 -2.44
C LEU A 142 8.49 1.37 -2.41
N CYS A 143 9.64 1.83 -1.91
CA CYS A 143 9.98 3.26 -1.86
C CYS A 143 10.06 3.84 -3.28
N GLU A 144 10.64 3.10 -4.23
CA GLU A 144 10.69 3.48 -5.65
C GLU A 144 9.28 3.65 -6.26
N PHE A 145 8.33 2.76 -5.94
CA PHE A 145 6.93 2.91 -6.37
C PHE A 145 6.30 4.19 -5.82
N ILE A 146 6.51 4.45 -4.52
CA ILE A 146 5.97 5.62 -3.84
C ILE A 146 6.60 6.91 -4.40
N GLU A 147 7.91 6.94 -4.61
CA GLU A 147 8.61 8.08 -5.21
C GLU A 147 8.08 8.39 -6.61
N ARG A 148 7.91 7.37 -7.46
CA ARG A 148 7.51 7.57 -8.86
C ARG A 148 6.03 7.87 -9.04
N PHE A 149 5.17 7.18 -8.30
CA PHE A 149 3.73 7.20 -8.55
C PHE A 149 2.94 7.81 -7.39
N GLY A 150 3.58 8.12 -6.26
CA GLY A 150 2.89 8.55 -5.04
C GLY A 150 2.03 9.81 -5.21
N SER A 151 2.40 10.70 -6.13
CA SER A 151 1.60 11.87 -6.49
C SER A 151 0.25 11.52 -7.14
N THR A 152 0.08 10.35 -7.76
CA THR A 152 -1.20 9.91 -8.33
C THR A 152 -1.97 8.99 -7.38
N LEU A 153 -1.32 8.42 -6.37
CA LEU A 153 -1.93 7.46 -5.45
C LEU A 153 -2.96 8.12 -4.53
N ARG A 154 -4.09 7.42 -4.35
CA ARG A 154 -5.18 7.74 -3.43
C ARG A 154 -5.38 6.66 -2.38
N ASN A 155 -5.11 5.40 -2.72
CA ASN A 155 -5.28 4.25 -1.84
C ASN A 155 -3.95 3.48 -1.80
N VAL A 156 -3.30 3.45 -0.65
CA VAL A 156 -1.98 2.84 -0.49
C VAL A 156 -2.01 1.84 0.64
N ALA A 157 -1.54 0.63 0.36
CA ALA A 157 -1.53 -0.47 1.31
C ALA A 157 -0.17 -1.16 1.25
N PHE A 158 0.60 -1.23 2.33
CA PHE A 158 1.86 -2.00 2.33
C PHE A 158 2.29 -2.56 3.69
N GLN A 159 3.19 -3.54 3.66
CA GLN A 159 3.84 -4.08 4.86
C GLN A 159 4.95 -3.15 5.33
N HIS A 160 4.67 -2.35 6.36
CA HIS A 160 5.62 -1.38 6.91
C HIS A 160 6.90 -2.06 7.44
N ILE A 161 6.80 -3.28 7.99
CA ILE A 161 7.97 -4.00 8.51
C ILE A 161 9.04 -4.37 7.46
N THR A 162 8.72 -4.22 6.16
CA THR A 162 9.65 -4.55 5.07
C THR A 162 10.65 -3.42 4.77
N ILE A 163 10.53 -2.30 5.46
CA ILE A 163 11.41 -1.14 5.32
C ILE A 163 11.87 -0.65 6.69
N THR A 164 12.95 0.11 6.74
CA THR A 164 13.42 0.75 7.98
C THR A 164 12.52 1.93 8.38
N GLN A 165 12.63 2.37 9.64
CA GLN A 165 11.85 3.51 10.14
C GLN A 165 12.08 4.78 9.31
N ASP A 166 13.33 5.09 9.01
CA ASP A 166 13.69 6.26 8.19
C ASP A 166 13.09 6.15 6.78
N ALA A 167 13.09 4.96 6.19
CA ALA A 167 12.52 4.73 4.87
C ALA A 167 10.99 4.92 4.87
N LEU A 168 10.30 4.49 5.93
CA LEU A 168 8.87 4.76 6.10
C LEU A 168 8.62 6.27 6.14
N LEU A 169 9.33 7.00 7.01
CA LEU A 169 9.15 8.45 7.16
C LEU A 169 9.49 9.22 5.87
N GLN A 170 10.48 8.78 5.10
CA GLN A 170 10.82 9.36 3.79
C GLN A 170 9.78 9.07 2.69
N CYS A 171 9.01 7.98 2.80
CA CYS A 171 7.96 7.67 1.83
C CYS A 171 6.73 8.58 1.95
N LEU A 172 6.33 8.94 3.17
CA LEU A 172 5.06 9.63 3.42
C LEU A 172 4.94 11.03 2.77
N PRO A 173 6.00 11.85 2.64
CA PRO A 173 5.97 13.09 1.85
C PRO A 173 5.55 12.90 0.40
N ASN A 174 5.88 11.75 -0.19
CA ASN A 174 5.58 11.44 -1.60
C ASN A 174 4.13 10.99 -1.81
N LEU A 175 3.29 10.99 -0.76
CA LEU A 175 1.90 10.55 -0.79
C LEU A 175 0.90 11.71 -0.55
N PRO A 176 0.98 12.83 -1.32
CA PRO A 176 0.20 14.03 -1.02
C PRO A 176 -1.31 13.85 -1.20
N ASN A 177 -1.73 12.91 -2.07
CA ASN A 177 -3.11 12.71 -2.48
C ASN A 177 -3.75 11.46 -1.87
N VAL A 178 -3.05 10.79 -0.95
CA VAL A 178 -3.55 9.57 -0.31
C VAL A 178 -4.73 9.90 0.59
N VAL A 179 -5.86 9.25 0.29
CA VAL A 179 -7.11 9.29 1.05
C VAL A 179 -7.19 8.13 2.03
N SER A 180 -6.65 6.96 1.64
CA SER A 180 -6.70 5.75 2.46
C SER A 180 -5.29 5.14 2.53
N LEU A 181 -4.72 5.14 3.73
CA LEU A 181 -3.42 4.52 4.03
C LEU A 181 -3.65 3.30 4.90
N THR A 182 -3.15 2.14 4.47
CA THR A 182 -3.18 0.91 5.27
C THR A 182 -1.77 0.39 5.49
N LEU A 183 -1.37 0.30 6.74
CA LEU A 183 -0.11 -0.30 7.17
C LEU A 183 -0.42 -1.65 7.83
N PHE A 184 0.20 -2.71 7.32
CA PHE A 184 0.05 -4.04 7.90
C PHE A 184 1.38 -4.60 8.35
N ASP A 185 1.31 -5.43 9.38
CA ASP A 185 2.38 -6.33 9.78
C ASP A 185 2.28 -7.64 8.98
N ALA A 186 3.35 -8.41 8.95
CA ALA A 186 3.41 -9.71 8.32
C ALA A 186 2.89 -10.83 9.23
N PHE A 187 2.27 -11.81 8.59
CA PHE A 187 1.58 -12.90 9.29
C PHE A 187 2.54 -13.80 10.10
N TRP A 188 3.80 -13.98 9.71
CA TRP A 188 4.72 -14.94 10.35
C TRP A 188 6.21 -14.61 10.17
N ALA A 189 6.55 -13.36 9.88
CA ALA A 189 7.93 -13.03 9.53
C ALA A 189 8.83 -13.02 10.77
N THR A 190 9.92 -13.80 10.74
CA THR A 190 11.09 -13.46 11.56
C THR A 190 11.75 -12.24 10.92
N VAL A 191 11.62 -11.09 11.56
CA VAL A 191 12.23 -9.85 11.09
C VAL A 191 13.64 -9.75 11.66
N TYR A 192 14.63 -9.63 10.79
CA TYR A 192 16.02 -9.42 11.17
C TYR A 192 16.39 -7.95 10.97
N GLY A 193 16.65 -7.24 12.07
CA GLY A 193 17.06 -5.83 12.07
C GLY A 193 15.95 -4.86 12.47
N ASP A 194 16.25 -3.57 12.36
CA ASP A 194 15.36 -2.48 12.77
C ASP A 194 14.33 -2.18 11.67
N CYS A 195 13.19 -2.86 11.77
CA CYS A 195 12.03 -2.57 10.93
C CYS A 195 11.31 -1.30 11.37
N ALA A 196 10.57 -0.71 10.43
CA ALA A 196 9.67 0.39 10.73
C ALA A 196 8.62 -0.06 11.75
N ARG A 197 8.34 0.82 12.70
CA ARG A 197 7.34 0.67 13.75
C ARG A 197 6.25 1.71 13.58
N ILE A 198 5.09 1.39 14.12
CA ILE A 198 3.99 2.35 14.25
C ILE A 198 4.17 3.05 15.60
N ASP A 199 5.06 4.04 15.63
CA ASP A 199 5.46 4.78 16.81
C ASP A 199 4.97 6.23 16.79
N GLY A 200 5.32 6.99 17.83
CA GLY A 200 4.95 8.39 17.94
C GLY A 200 5.57 9.28 16.86
N ASP A 201 6.72 8.92 16.28
CA ASP A 201 7.30 9.69 15.17
C ASP A 201 6.46 9.58 13.90
N LEU A 202 5.99 8.37 13.59
CA LEU A 202 5.04 8.16 12.50
C LEU A 202 3.78 9.01 12.73
N PHE A 203 3.16 8.92 13.91
CA PHE A 203 1.94 9.67 14.21
C PHE A 203 2.19 11.18 14.17
N ARG A 204 3.25 11.69 14.82
CA ARG A 204 3.65 13.10 14.76
C ARG A 204 3.80 13.62 13.34
N SER A 205 4.30 12.80 12.42
CA SER A 205 4.46 13.18 11.00
C SER A 205 3.12 13.26 10.24
N LEU A 206 2.11 12.53 10.72
CA LEU A 206 0.74 12.51 10.17
C LEU A 206 -0.20 13.47 10.90
N THR A 207 0.20 14.00 12.06
CA THR A 207 -0.57 14.93 12.90
C THR A 207 -0.37 16.37 12.43
N PRO A 208 -1.44 17.11 12.11
CA PRO A 208 -1.36 18.55 11.89
C PRO A 208 -0.82 19.24 13.14
N ARG A 209 0.26 20.03 13.02
CA ARG A 209 0.75 20.85 14.13
C ARG A 209 -0.07 22.13 14.23
N LEU A 210 -0.54 22.44 15.43
CA LEU A 210 -1.06 23.75 15.78
C LEU A 210 0.14 24.53 16.31
N ASP A 211 0.58 25.59 15.60
CA ASP A 211 1.60 26.45 16.16
C ASP A 211 1.04 27.08 17.46
N GLU A 212 1.80 27.00 18.56
CA GLU A 212 1.44 27.42 19.92
C GLU A 212 1.25 28.95 20.09
N SER A 213 1.08 29.70 19.00
CA SER A 213 0.85 31.14 19.05
C SER A 213 -0.63 31.45 19.34
N ASP A 214 -1.09 31.20 20.57
CA ASP A 214 -2.28 31.71 21.28
C ASP A 214 -3.64 31.83 20.56
N ALA A 215 -3.79 31.23 19.37
CA ALA A 215 -5.05 30.88 18.77
C ALA A 215 -4.79 29.64 17.90
N PRO A 216 -5.64 28.60 17.94
CA PRO A 216 -5.52 27.48 17.03
C PRO A 216 -5.88 27.96 15.62
N ASP A 217 -4.92 28.59 14.93
CA ASP A 217 -5.04 28.95 13.53
C ASP A 217 -4.73 27.71 12.68
N TYR A 218 -5.76 26.86 12.53
CA TYR A 218 -5.75 25.69 11.66
C TYR A 218 -5.48 26.04 10.18
N SER A 219 -5.39 27.33 9.83
CA SER A 219 -5.32 27.79 8.45
C SER A 219 -3.90 27.94 7.91
N GLN A 220 -2.84 27.68 8.68
CA GLN A 220 -1.45 27.84 8.23
C GLN A 220 -0.56 26.64 8.55
N ILE A 221 -0.84 25.49 7.96
CA ILE A 221 0.18 24.43 7.87
C ILE A 221 1.27 24.97 6.93
N ARG A 222 2.37 25.50 7.49
CA ARG A 222 3.56 25.84 6.70
C ARG A 222 3.96 24.60 5.91
N GLY A 223 3.98 24.74 4.58
CA GLY A 223 4.20 23.64 3.65
C GLY A 223 5.53 22.94 3.96
N GLY A 224 5.46 21.79 4.63
CA GLY A 224 6.64 21.04 5.02
C GLY A 224 6.43 20.01 6.14
N TYR A 225 5.40 20.16 6.98
CA TYR A 225 5.31 19.36 8.22
C TYR A 225 4.24 18.26 8.26
N LEU A 226 3.25 18.29 7.36
CA LEU A 226 2.17 17.29 7.38
C LEU A 226 2.31 16.30 6.23
N HIS A 227 2.58 15.05 6.57
CA HIS A 227 2.54 13.97 5.60
C HIS A 227 1.11 13.47 5.35
N CYS A 228 0.84 12.98 4.14
CA CYS A 228 -0.48 12.50 3.71
C CYS A 228 -1.62 13.46 4.09
N PRO A 229 -1.58 14.73 3.65
CA PRO A 229 -2.54 15.75 4.08
C PRO A 229 -3.98 15.39 3.71
N MET A 230 -4.20 14.64 2.63
CA MET A 230 -5.54 14.25 2.17
C MET A 230 -6.08 12.97 2.81
N MET A 231 -5.39 12.39 3.80
CA MET A 231 -5.76 11.09 4.38
C MET A 231 -7.02 11.23 5.25
N GLU A 232 -8.05 10.49 4.85
CA GLU A 232 -9.35 10.37 5.52
C GLU A 232 -9.51 9.01 6.21
N GLU A 233 -8.74 8.00 5.80
CA GLU A 233 -8.82 6.64 6.34
C GLU A 233 -7.44 6.12 6.72
N LEU A 234 -7.32 5.63 7.96
CA LEU A 234 -6.15 4.93 8.45
C LEU A 234 -6.52 3.48 8.81
N GLY A 235 -5.85 2.53 8.16
CA GLY A 235 -5.92 1.11 8.49
C GLY A 235 -4.61 0.64 9.10
N LEU A 236 -4.65 0.13 10.32
CA LEU A 236 -3.56 -0.54 10.99
C LEU A 236 -3.97 -1.99 11.22
N SER A 237 -3.22 -2.94 10.68
CA SER A 237 -3.46 -4.36 10.96
C SER A 237 -2.18 -5.04 11.38
N SER A 238 -2.16 -5.55 12.61
CA SER A 238 -1.20 -6.60 12.96
C SER A 238 -1.90 -7.96 12.81
N THR A 239 -1.13 -9.03 12.89
CA THR A 239 -1.67 -10.40 12.83
C THR A 239 -1.14 -11.26 13.97
N PHE A 240 -0.06 -10.84 14.65
CA PHE A 240 0.54 -11.61 15.72
C PHE A 240 1.28 -10.69 16.69
N GLY A 241 0.99 -10.82 18.00
CA GLY A 241 1.86 -10.29 19.05
C GLY A 241 2.26 -8.82 18.91
N GLY A 242 1.41 -8.01 18.23
CA GLY A 242 1.76 -6.74 17.62
C GLY A 242 2.71 -5.89 18.44
N GLY A 243 3.72 -5.32 17.75
CA GLY A 243 4.60 -4.32 18.35
C GLY A 243 3.78 -3.28 19.12
N ALA A 244 4.32 -2.83 20.25
CA ALA A 244 3.65 -1.86 21.10
C ALA A 244 3.30 -0.63 20.25
N LEU A 245 2.00 -0.35 20.15
CA LEU A 245 1.49 0.87 19.56
C LEU A 245 1.63 1.98 20.59
N GLU A 246 2.13 3.14 20.19
CA GLU A 246 2.10 4.31 21.09
C GLU A 246 0.68 4.88 21.13
N GLU A 247 -0.10 4.41 22.10
CA GLU A 247 -1.54 4.66 22.20
C GLU A 247 -1.88 6.15 22.38
N GLU A 248 -1.13 6.86 23.22
CA GLU A 248 -1.28 8.32 23.41
C GLU A 248 -1.04 9.07 22.09
N ALA A 249 0.04 8.74 21.37
CA ALA A 249 0.35 9.38 20.09
C ALA A 249 -0.72 9.09 19.02
N LEU A 250 -1.33 7.89 19.04
CA LEU A 250 -2.46 7.57 18.19
C LEU A 250 -3.69 8.42 18.54
N VAL A 251 -4.01 8.56 19.83
CA VAL A 251 -5.13 9.40 20.29
C VAL A 251 -4.92 10.85 19.86
N ASP A 252 -3.73 11.41 20.12
CA ASP A 252 -3.37 12.78 19.71
C ASP A 252 -3.52 12.98 18.20
N PHE A 253 -3.06 12.02 17.40
CA PHE A 253 -3.21 12.03 15.95
C PHE A 253 -4.68 12.03 15.52
N ILE A 254 -5.49 11.15 16.09
CA ILE A 254 -6.92 11.02 15.75
C ILE A 254 -7.65 12.29 16.14
N GLU A 255 -7.45 12.78 17.36
CA GLU A 255 -8.04 14.01 17.88
C GLU A 255 -7.70 15.19 16.96
N ALA A 256 -6.41 15.42 16.69
CA ALA A 256 -5.97 16.52 15.85
C ALA A 256 -6.59 16.45 14.45
N ARG A 257 -6.62 15.27 13.81
CA ARG A 257 -7.21 15.13 12.47
C ARG A 257 -8.74 15.14 12.43
N ARG A 258 -9.41 14.77 13.52
CA ARG A 258 -10.88 14.80 13.60
C ARG A 258 -11.38 16.21 13.84
N THR A 259 -10.58 17.02 14.55
CA THR A 259 -10.87 18.42 14.92
C THR A 259 -10.41 19.45 13.89
N VAL A 260 -9.68 19.05 12.83
CA VAL A 260 -9.41 19.96 11.70
C VAL A 260 -10.74 20.45 11.14
N ASP A 261 -11.08 21.70 11.47
CA ASP A 261 -12.30 22.33 11.01
C ASP A 261 -12.23 22.53 9.50
N LEU A 262 -13.26 22.07 8.78
CA LEU A 262 -13.41 22.25 7.33
C LEU A 262 -13.68 23.71 6.94
N GLN A 263 -13.48 24.66 7.84
CA GLN A 263 -13.72 26.08 7.61
C GLN A 263 -12.52 26.77 6.97
N ARG A 264 -12.40 26.63 5.65
CA ARG A 264 -12.02 27.75 4.78
C ARG A 264 -12.49 27.51 3.35
N ARG A 265 -13.81 27.67 3.15
CA ARG A 265 -14.29 28.24 1.90
C ARG A 265 -13.88 29.71 1.88
N ASP A 266 -13.41 30.13 0.71
CA ASP A 266 -13.18 31.52 0.34
C ASP A 266 -12.01 32.23 1.03
N THR A 267 -10.79 32.01 0.52
CA THR A 267 -10.03 33.04 -0.26
C THR A 267 -8.53 32.79 -0.30
N ASP A 268 -7.96 31.95 0.57
CA ASP A 268 -6.51 31.73 0.60
C ASP A 268 -6.11 30.27 0.33
N ARG A 269 -5.11 30.10 -0.52
CA ARG A 269 -4.62 28.83 -1.09
C ARG A 269 -3.91 27.92 -0.08
N VAL A 270 -4.31 27.93 1.19
CA VAL A 270 -3.66 27.09 2.19
C VAL A 270 -4.24 25.69 2.11
N ARG A 271 -3.36 24.71 1.86
CA ARG A 271 -3.72 23.29 1.82
C ARG A 271 -4.15 22.87 3.22
N THR A 272 -5.45 22.72 3.42
CA THR A 272 -6.03 22.17 4.65
C THR A 272 -5.86 20.66 4.68
N ALA A 273 -5.54 20.10 5.85
CA ALA A 273 -5.59 18.66 6.07
C ALA A 273 -7.02 18.14 5.93
N ALA A 274 -7.20 16.93 5.39
CA ALA A 274 -8.49 16.28 5.34
C ALA A 274 -8.87 15.74 6.73
N ARG A 275 -10.16 15.86 7.06
CA ARG A 275 -10.73 15.30 8.28
C ARG A 275 -10.66 13.78 8.24
N LEU A 276 -10.11 13.17 9.30
CA LEU A 276 -10.07 11.72 9.45
C LEU A 276 -11.49 11.18 9.66
N LYS A 277 -11.95 10.31 8.77
CA LYS A 277 -13.29 9.70 8.76
C LYS A 277 -13.30 8.33 9.38
N ARG A 278 -12.29 7.50 9.07
CA ARG A 278 -12.26 6.08 9.47
C ARG A 278 -10.90 5.69 10.02
N VAL A 279 -10.93 4.96 11.13
CA VAL A 279 -9.76 4.31 11.72
C VAL A 279 -10.10 2.87 11.94
N THR A 280 -9.28 1.97 11.44
CA THR A 280 -9.42 0.54 11.70
C THR A 280 -8.10 0.05 12.26
N CYS A 281 -8.11 -0.40 13.51
CA CYS A 281 -6.96 -0.97 14.17
C CYS A 281 -7.32 -2.41 14.59
N SER A 282 -6.77 -3.40 13.89
CA SER A 282 -7.04 -4.81 14.19
C SER A 282 -5.79 -5.51 14.72
N VAL A 283 -5.95 -6.23 15.83
CA VAL A 283 -4.95 -7.18 16.38
C VAL A 283 -3.67 -6.51 16.91
N TYR A 284 -3.74 -5.23 17.26
CA TYR A 284 -2.70 -4.59 18.08
C TYR A 284 -3.02 -4.77 19.57
N TRP A 285 -1.97 -4.89 20.37
CA TRP A 285 -2.08 -4.92 21.83
C TRP A 285 -2.23 -3.49 22.32
N LEU A 286 -3.47 -3.05 22.54
CA LEU A 286 -3.75 -1.86 23.33
C LEU A 286 -3.69 -2.28 24.81
N ARG A 287 -2.59 -1.95 25.49
CA ARG A 287 -2.26 -2.40 26.85
C ARG A 287 -2.57 -1.36 27.92
N THR A 288 -2.37 -0.08 27.63
CA THR A 288 -2.31 0.95 28.67
C THR A 288 -3.52 1.88 28.71
N LEU A 289 -4.20 2.05 27.58
CA LEU A 289 -5.21 3.07 27.36
C LEU A 289 -6.37 2.47 26.55
N ASP A 290 -7.59 2.63 27.06
CA ASP A 290 -8.79 2.44 26.23
C ASP A 290 -8.90 3.63 25.28
N VAL A 291 -8.37 3.45 24.07
CA VAL A 291 -8.34 4.48 23.02
C VAL A 291 -9.74 5.04 22.74
N MET A 292 -10.78 4.20 22.74
CA MET A 292 -12.14 4.66 22.44
C MET A 292 -12.69 5.52 23.57
N GLU A 293 -12.48 5.12 24.81
CA GLU A 293 -12.93 5.89 25.97
C GLU A 293 -12.17 7.21 26.12
N GLU A 294 -10.86 7.19 25.89
CA GLU A 294 -10.03 8.39 25.92
C GLU A 294 -10.45 9.40 24.84
N LEU A 295 -10.71 8.95 23.60
CA LEU A 295 -11.21 9.82 22.54
C LEU A 295 -12.56 10.46 22.92
N ARG A 296 -13.48 9.70 23.53
CA ARG A 296 -14.76 10.25 24.03
C ARG A 296 -14.54 11.27 25.14
N ARG A 297 -13.61 11.00 26.07
CA ARG A 297 -13.24 11.92 27.15
C ARG A 297 -12.72 13.25 26.61
N ARG A 298 -11.99 13.22 25.49
CA ARG A 298 -11.51 14.41 24.76
C ARG A 298 -12.57 15.07 23.86
N GLY A 299 -13.81 14.57 23.84
CA GLY A 299 -14.90 15.11 23.03
C GLY A 299 -14.81 14.79 21.54
N VAL A 300 -13.98 13.80 21.16
CA VAL A 300 -13.81 13.39 19.77
C VAL A 300 -14.98 12.51 19.35
N ASP A 301 -15.59 12.83 18.21
CA ASP A 301 -16.58 11.97 17.57
C ASP A 301 -15.89 10.71 16.98
N VAL A 302 -16.27 9.56 17.53
CA VAL A 302 -15.70 8.24 17.21
C VAL A 302 -16.46 7.45 16.14
N GLU A 303 -17.43 8.07 15.45
CA GLU A 303 -18.13 7.41 14.35
C GLU A 303 -17.15 6.97 13.24
N GLY A 304 -17.21 5.69 12.87
CA GLY A 304 -16.36 5.08 11.85
C GLY A 304 -15.03 4.52 12.37
N PHE A 305 -14.82 4.52 13.70
CA PHE A 305 -13.63 3.95 14.32
C PHE A 305 -13.87 2.54 14.84
N PHE A 306 -12.93 1.65 14.55
CA PHE A 306 -12.99 0.24 14.89
C PHE A 306 -11.65 -0.20 15.48
N PHE A 307 -11.65 -0.51 16.78
CA PHE A 307 -10.49 -1.04 17.49
C PHE A 307 -10.82 -2.45 17.95
N LYS A 308 -10.04 -3.43 17.48
CA LYS A 308 -10.16 -4.82 17.91
C LYS A 308 -8.93 -5.20 18.72
N CYS A 309 -9.07 -5.18 20.04
CA CYS A 309 -8.10 -5.72 20.98
C CYS A 309 -8.16 -7.26 20.98
N GLN A 310 -7.01 -7.90 21.15
CA GLN A 310 -6.91 -9.32 21.50
C GLN A 310 -6.62 -9.46 22.99
#